data_AF-A0A381TRE4-F1
#
_entry.id   AF-A0A381TRE4-F1
#
_cell.length_a   1.000
_cell.length_b   1.000
_cell.length_c   1.000
_cell.angle_alpha   90.00
_cell.angle_beta   90.00
_cell.angle_gamma   90.00
#
_symmetry.space_group_name_H-M   'P 1'
#
loop_
_entity.id
_entity.type
_entity.pdbx_description
1 polymer ?
#
loop_
_entity_poly.entity_id
_entity_poly.type
_entity_poly.pdbx_seq_one_letter_code
_entity_poly.pdbx_strand_id
1 'polypeptide(L)'
;MRLDINTLSEDYNKKNILVVGDIILDEYVYGKVDRISQEAPVPIVSIDRQEFKPGGAANVALNLSGLGAKVTLMGIVGKDTNQAELNQCFTRHDNINNQIIECDTRTTSIKTRIIADGRQIARLDSEVTKEISDEYIS
;
A
#
# COMPACT_ATOMS: atom_id res chain seq x y z
N MET A 1 -0.92 32.61 5.31
CA MET A 1 -0.31 31.76 6.35
C MET A 1 0.80 30.95 5.69
N ARG A 2 2.07 31.19 6.04
CA ARG A 2 3.22 30.45 5.48
C ARG A 2 3.52 29.30 6.45
N LEU A 3 3.35 28.07 6.00
CA LEU A 3 3.75 26.89 6.76
C LEU A 3 5.28 26.76 6.68
N ASP A 4 5.95 26.80 7.83
CA ASP A 4 7.37 26.47 7.94
C ASP A 4 7.52 24.97 8.15
N ILE A 5 8.02 24.28 7.12
CA ILE A 5 8.22 22.82 7.13
C ILE A 5 9.24 22.40 8.20
N ASN A 6 10.24 23.24 8.50
CA ASN A 6 11.26 22.89 9.48
C ASN A 6 10.67 22.84 10.89
N THR A 7 9.90 23.87 11.26
CA THR A 7 9.20 23.91 12.55
C THR A 7 8.21 22.75 12.68
N LEU A 8 7.49 22.44 11.60
CA LEU A 8 6.55 21.29 11.60
C LEU A 8 7.29 19.97 11.81
N SER A 9 8.42 19.74 11.14
CA SER A 9 9.19 18.50 11.31
C SER A 9 9.77 18.36 12.72
N GLU A 10 10.26 19.44 13.33
CA GLU A 10 10.75 19.44 14.71
C GLU A 10 9.67 19.04 15.72
N ASP A 11 8.43 19.50 15.50
CA ASP A 11 7.29 19.14 16.36
C ASP A 11 6.90 17.67 16.22
N TYR A 12 6.99 17.11 15.01
CA TYR A 12 6.63 15.72 14.73
C TYR A 12 7.68 14.72 15.22
N ASN A 13 8.97 15.10 15.26
CA ASN A 13 10.05 14.26 15.80
C ASN A 13 9.81 13.73 17.22
N LYS A 14 8.95 14.39 18.01
CA LYS A 14 8.62 14.01 19.39
C LYS A 14 7.30 13.25 19.52
N LYS A 15 6.55 13.08 18.43
CA LYS A 15 5.23 12.43 18.45
C LYS A 15 5.38 10.92 18.28
N ASN A 16 4.65 10.18 19.11
CA ASN A 16 4.39 8.76 18.92
C ASN A 16 2.95 8.62 18.42
N ILE A 17 2.76 8.08 17.22
CA ILE A 17 1.45 8.02 16.56
C ILE A 17 1.12 6.56 16.24
N LEU A 18 -0.03 6.09 16.72
CA LEU A 18 -0.59 4.81 16.32
C LEU A 18 -1.50 5.03 15.11
N VAL A 19 -1.20 4.35 14.01
CA VAL A 19 -2.05 4.27 12.81
C VAL A 19 -2.71 2.90 12.80
N VAL A 20 -4.04 2.87 12.89
CA VAL A 20 -4.83 1.64 12.78
C VAL A 20 -5.71 1.74 11.55
N GLY A 21 -5.69 0.73 10.68
CA GLY A 21 -6.59 0.66 9.53
C GLY A 21 -6.15 -0.34 8.47
N ASP A 22 -6.78 -0.24 7.31
CA ASP A 22 -6.53 -1.16 6.21
C ASP A 22 -5.13 -0.95 5.63
N ILE A 23 -4.32 -1.99 5.72
CA ILE A 23 -3.02 -2.06 5.12
C ILE A 23 -3.20 -2.55 3.68
N ILE A 24 -2.81 -1.72 2.72
CA ILE A 24 -3.03 -1.97 1.29
C ILE A 24 -1.67 -1.96 0.59
N LEU A 25 -1.46 -2.87 -0.35
CA LEU A 25 -0.38 -2.80 -1.31
C LEU A 25 -0.91 -2.15 -2.60
N ASP A 26 -0.38 -0.98 -2.97
CA ASP A 26 -0.64 -0.40 -4.28
C ASP A 26 0.37 -0.96 -5.29
N GLU A 27 -0.11 -1.63 -6.32
CA GLU A 27 0.72 -2.12 -7.42
C GLU A 27 0.51 -1.24 -8.66
N TYR A 28 1.60 -0.86 -9.32
CA TYR A 28 1.59 -0.13 -10.57
C TYR A 28 2.25 -0.98 -11.65
N VAL A 29 1.44 -1.40 -12.62
CA VAL A 29 1.90 -2.14 -13.80
C VAL A 29 1.98 -1.16 -14.96
N TYR A 30 3.20 -0.92 -15.46
CA TYR A 30 3.43 -0.01 -16.58
C TYR A 30 3.69 -0.81 -17.86
N GLY A 31 3.15 -0.34 -18.97
CA GLY A 31 3.36 -0.95 -20.27
C GLY A 31 2.93 -0.08 -21.44
N LYS A 32 2.70 -0.72 -22.59
CA LYS A 32 2.21 -0.10 -23.83
C LYS A 32 1.03 -0.87 -24.41
N VAL A 33 0.16 -0.16 -25.14
CA VAL A 33 -0.96 -0.77 -25.88
C VAL A 33 -0.70 -0.68 -27.38
N ASP A 34 -0.19 -1.77 -27.95
CA ASP A 34 0.10 -1.84 -29.39
C ASP A 34 -0.94 -2.64 -30.18
N ARG A 35 -1.87 -3.34 -29.49
CA ARG A 35 -2.87 -4.21 -30.12
C ARG A 35 -4.12 -4.41 -29.26
N ILE A 36 -5.20 -4.78 -29.93
CA ILE A 36 -6.49 -5.17 -29.33
C ILE A 36 -6.60 -6.70 -29.31
N SER A 37 -7.25 -7.26 -28.28
CA SER A 37 -7.49 -8.70 -28.20
C SER A 37 -8.43 -9.18 -29.30
N GLN A 38 -8.16 -10.37 -29.84
CA GLN A 38 -9.04 -11.04 -30.80
C GLN A 38 -10.25 -11.69 -30.11
N GLU A 39 -10.16 -11.93 -28.80
CA GLU A 39 -11.20 -12.62 -28.01
C GLU A 39 -12.28 -11.64 -27.50
N ALA A 40 -11.91 -10.39 -27.27
CA ALA A 40 -12.80 -9.34 -26.78
C ALA A 40 -12.27 -7.95 -27.19
N PRO A 41 -13.11 -6.92 -27.31
CA PRO A 41 -12.71 -5.56 -27.69
C PRO A 41 -12.00 -4.82 -26.53
N VAL A 42 -10.92 -5.40 -26.02
CA VAL A 42 -10.11 -4.90 -24.91
C VAL A 42 -8.64 -4.76 -25.33
N PRO A 43 -7.93 -3.72 -24.85
CA PRO A 43 -6.51 -3.54 -25.16
C PRO A 43 -5.65 -4.62 -24.52
N ILE A 44 -4.59 -5.06 -25.22
CA ILE A 44 -3.54 -5.89 -24.63
C ILE A 44 -2.42 -4.95 -24.18
N VAL A 45 -2.11 -4.98 -22.89
CA VAL A 45 -0.99 -4.23 -22.31
C VAL A 45 0.25 -5.12 -22.29
N SER A 46 1.29 -4.74 -23.03
CA SER A 46 2.61 -5.35 -22.92
C SER A 46 3.35 -4.73 -21.74
N ILE A 47 3.58 -5.50 -20.68
CA ILE A 47 4.16 -5.03 -19.41
C ILE A 47 5.66 -4.78 -19.57
N ASP A 48 6.09 -3.58 -19.19
CA ASP A 48 7.49 -3.15 -19.18
C ASP A 48 8.11 -3.20 -17.78
N ARG A 49 7.35 -2.78 -16.75
CA ARG A 49 7.80 -2.81 -15.34
C ARG A 49 6.63 -2.85 -14.37
N GLN A 50 6.93 -3.26 -13.14
CA GLN A 50 6.01 -3.26 -12.00
C GLN A 50 6.66 -2.53 -10.81
N GLU A 51 5.85 -1.79 -10.07
CA GLU A 51 6.27 -1.10 -8.84
C GLU A 51 5.25 -1.35 -7.74
N PHE A 52 5.72 -1.71 -6.55
CA PHE A 52 4.90 -1.86 -5.35
C PHE A 52 5.11 -0.66 -4.43
N LYS A 53 4.02 -0.15 -3.86
CA LYS A 53 4.02 0.97 -2.92
C LYS A 53 3.05 0.69 -1.77
N PRO A 54 3.35 1.13 -0.54
CA PRO A 54 2.37 1.04 0.53
C PRO A 54 1.21 1.98 0.30
N GLY A 55 0.00 1.48 0.50
CA GLY A 55 -1.28 2.17 0.36
C GLY A 55 -2.09 2.16 1.67
N GLY A 56 -3.21 2.87 1.70
CA GLY A 56 -4.09 2.90 2.88
C GLY A 56 -3.38 3.40 4.15
N ALA A 57 -3.57 2.68 5.26
CA ALA A 57 -2.92 2.96 6.55
C ALA A 57 -1.40 2.95 6.45
N ALA A 58 -0.83 2.11 5.60
CA ALA A 58 0.62 2.02 5.40
C ALA A 58 1.19 3.30 4.77
N ASN A 59 0.49 3.90 3.80
CA ASN A 59 0.88 5.19 3.24
C ASN A 59 0.78 6.33 4.27
N VAL A 60 -0.25 6.30 5.14
CA VAL A 60 -0.37 7.26 6.24
C VAL A 60 0.83 7.15 7.18
N ALA A 61 1.22 5.93 7.53
CA ALA A 61 2.40 5.69 8.37
C ALA A 61 3.69 6.19 7.72
N LEU A 62 3.88 5.97 6.41
CA LEU A 62 5.02 6.51 5.65
C LEU A 62 5.07 8.04 5.70
N ASN A 63 3.94 8.71 5.46
CA ASN A 63 3.90 10.18 5.46
C ASN A 63 4.22 10.75 6.84
N LEU A 64 3.67 10.18 7.91
CA LEU A 64 3.94 10.61 9.28
C LEU A 64 5.41 10.37 9.68
N SER A 65 5.96 9.22 9.29
CA SER A 65 7.38 8.89 9.46
C SER A 65 8.29 9.85 8.68
N GLY A 66 7.90 10.23 7.46
CA GLY A 66 8.60 11.22 6.64
C GLY A 66 8.60 12.63 7.23
N LEU A 67 7.62 12.96 8.08
CA LEU A 67 7.62 14.19 8.90
C LEU A 67 8.51 14.07 10.16
N GLY A 68 9.02 12.88 10.44
CA GLY A 68 9.91 12.59 11.56
C GLY A 68 9.24 11.91 12.77
N ALA A 69 7.93 11.67 12.73
CA ALA A 69 7.24 11.01 13.82
C ALA A 69 7.64 9.54 13.99
N LYS A 70 7.57 9.07 15.23
CA LYS A 70 7.64 7.63 15.53
C LYS A 70 6.26 7.05 15.35
N VAL A 71 6.13 6.11 14.42
CA VAL A 71 4.82 5.57 14.02
C VAL A 71 4.74 4.11 14.40
N THR A 72 3.64 3.70 15.02
CA THR A 72 3.25 2.30 15.10
C THR A 72 2.14 2.07 14.08
N LEU A 73 2.34 1.15 13.14
CA LEU A 73 1.33 0.76 12.16
C LEU A 73 0.68 -0.56 12.62
N MET A 74 -0.65 -0.58 12.73
CA MET A 74 -1.42 -1.76 13.08
C MET A 74 -2.53 -2.00 12.05
N GLY A 75 -2.69 -3.26 11.68
CA GLY A 75 -3.71 -3.70 10.72
C GLY A 75 -3.56 -5.19 10.44
N ILE A 76 -4.46 -5.72 9.62
CA ILE A 76 -4.49 -7.14 9.27
C ILE A 76 -3.99 -7.30 7.83
N VAL A 77 -3.15 -8.29 7.60
CA VAL A 77 -2.71 -8.73 6.26
C VAL A 77 -2.90 -10.23 6.09
N GLY A 78 -2.92 -10.70 4.86
CA GLY A 78 -2.92 -12.12 4.58
C GLY A 78 -1.54 -12.73 4.77
N LYS A 79 -1.48 -14.05 4.89
CA LYS A 79 -0.22 -14.81 4.83
C LYS A 79 0.11 -15.18 3.38
N ASP A 80 0.42 -14.18 2.58
CA ASP A 80 0.62 -14.31 1.14
C ASP A 80 1.85 -13.56 0.62
N THR A 81 2.14 -13.69 -0.67
CA THR A 81 3.29 -13.03 -1.31
C THR A 81 3.21 -11.51 -1.25
N ASN A 82 2.00 -10.95 -1.25
CA ASN A 82 1.79 -9.50 -1.17
C ASN A 82 2.20 -8.94 0.20
N GLN A 83 2.07 -9.73 1.27
CA GLN A 83 2.63 -9.38 2.57
C GLN A 83 4.16 -9.27 2.54
N ALA A 84 4.84 -10.17 1.82
CA ALA A 84 6.29 -10.10 1.68
C ALA A 84 6.73 -8.85 0.91
N GLU A 85 6.03 -8.47 -0.16
CA GLU A 85 6.28 -7.23 -0.90
C GLU A 85 6.01 -5.98 -0.05
N LEU A 86 4.95 -6.00 0.77
CA LEU A 86 4.68 -4.92 1.71
C LEU A 86 5.81 -4.77 2.73
N ASN A 87 6.32 -5.86 3.29
CA ASN A 87 7.45 -5.82 4.22
C ASN A 87 8.70 -5.24 3.57
N GLN A 88 8.98 -5.59 2.31
CA GLN A 88 10.09 -5.01 1.55
C GLN A 88 9.97 -3.49 1.45
N CYS A 89 8.76 -2.95 1.28
CA CYS A 89 8.53 -1.51 1.21
C CYS A 89 8.92 -0.77 2.51
N PHE A 90 8.91 -1.43 3.66
CA PHE A 90 9.25 -0.82 4.95
C PHE A 90 10.71 -0.98 5.37
N THR A 91 11.52 -1.76 4.64
CA THR A 91 12.93 -2.07 5.00
C THR A 91 13.83 -0.85 5.18
N ARG A 92 13.43 0.32 4.67
CA ARG A 92 14.19 1.58 4.76
C ARG A 92 13.57 2.60 5.72
N HIS A 93 12.57 2.21 6.50
CA HIS A 93 11.76 3.11 7.32
C HIS A 93 11.83 2.74 8.82
N ASP A 94 12.98 2.97 9.44
CA ASP A 94 13.26 2.58 10.83
C ASP A 94 12.35 3.25 11.87
N ASN A 95 11.71 4.37 11.52
CA ASN A 95 10.78 5.09 12.40
C ASN A 95 9.36 4.49 12.42
N ILE A 96 9.12 3.39 11.70
CA ILE A 96 7.83 2.69 11.66
C ILE A 96 7.97 1.33 12.35
N ASN A 97 7.25 1.17 13.46
CA ASN A 97 7.06 -0.11 14.13
C ASN A 97 5.81 -0.81 13.55
N ASN A 98 6.02 -1.86 12.77
CA ASN A 98 4.94 -2.66 12.19
C ASN A 98 4.41 -3.67 13.21
N GLN A 99 3.19 -3.45 13.70
CA GLN A 99 2.41 -4.35 14.55
C GLN A 99 1.28 -4.97 13.72
N ILE A 100 1.67 -5.71 12.69
CA ILE A 100 0.78 -6.29 11.71
C ILE A 100 0.33 -7.68 12.19
N ILE A 101 -0.97 -7.94 12.08
CA ILE A 101 -1.58 -9.24 12.39
C ILE A 101 -1.73 -10.02 11.09
N GLU A 102 -1.12 -11.19 11.00
CA GLU A 102 -1.27 -12.09 9.85
C GLU A 102 -2.52 -12.96 10.01
N CYS A 103 -3.29 -13.13 8.93
CA CYS A 103 -4.53 -13.90 8.92
C CYS A 103 -4.54 -14.91 7.75
N ASP A 104 -4.63 -16.20 8.06
CA ASP A 104 -4.63 -17.28 7.05
C ASP A 104 -5.90 -17.33 6.20
N THR A 105 -6.99 -16.71 6.66
CA THR A 105 -8.29 -16.74 5.97
C THR A 105 -8.55 -15.48 5.13
N ARG A 106 -7.59 -14.55 5.10
CA ARG A 106 -7.65 -13.31 4.31
C ARG A 106 -6.45 -13.21 3.38
N THR A 107 -6.63 -12.47 2.31
CA THR A 107 -5.52 -12.01 1.48
C THR A 107 -5.16 -10.57 1.85
N THR A 108 -3.89 -10.22 1.72
CA THR A 108 -3.41 -8.85 1.79
C THR A 108 -4.06 -8.03 0.69
N SER A 109 -4.80 -6.98 1.07
CA SER A 109 -5.48 -6.10 0.14
C SER A 109 -4.49 -5.48 -0.84
N ILE A 110 -4.70 -5.68 -2.14
CA ILE A 110 -3.88 -5.13 -3.21
C ILE A 110 -4.74 -4.37 -4.21
N LYS A 111 -4.23 -3.22 -4.67
CA LYS A 111 -4.85 -2.33 -5.65
C LYS A 111 -3.90 -2.16 -6.82
N THR A 112 -4.13 -2.93 -7.89
CA THR A 112 -3.30 -2.92 -9.08
C THR A 112 -3.83 -1.89 -10.07
N ARG A 113 -2.99 -0.93 -10.47
CA ARG A 113 -3.26 0.05 -11.51
C ARG A 113 -2.46 -0.31 -12.75
N ILE A 114 -3.16 -0.64 -13.84
CA ILE A 114 -2.53 -0.88 -15.13
C ILE A 114 -2.47 0.44 -15.89
N ILE A 115 -1.26 0.86 -16.21
CA ILE A 115 -0.96 2.13 -16.88
C ILE A 115 -0.27 1.82 -18.20
N ALA A 116 -0.81 2.35 -19.29
CA ALA A 116 -0.17 2.28 -20.59
C ALA A 116 -0.21 3.62 -21.30
N ASP A 117 0.89 3.98 -21.96
CA ASP A 117 1.03 5.23 -22.72
C ASP A 117 0.63 6.47 -21.90
N GLY A 118 0.98 6.47 -20.61
CA GLY A 118 0.69 7.55 -19.66
C GLY A 118 -0.77 7.63 -19.18
N ARG A 119 -1.61 6.66 -19.51
CA ARG A 119 -3.04 6.61 -19.13
C ARG A 119 -3.34 5.36 -18.32
N GLN A 120 -4.23 5.48 -17.34
CA GLN A 120 -4.73 4.31 -16.62
C GLN A 120 -5.72 3.55 -17.49
N ILE A 121 -5.42 2.29 -17.77
CA ILE A 121 -6.23 1.40 -18.62
C ILE A 121 -7.23 0.63 -17.78
N ALA A 122 -6.79 0.12 -16.64
CA ALA A 122 -7.62 -0.68 -15.74
C ALA A 122 -7.18 -0.55 -14.28
N ARG A 123 -8.06 -1.00 -13.40
CA ARG A 123 -7.79 -1.18 -11.98
C ARG A 123 -8.32 -2.53 -11.53
N LEU A 124 -7.51 -3.27 -10.78
CA LEU A 124 -7.88 -4.52 -10.15
C LEU A 124 -7.77 -4.36 -8.65
N ASP A 125 -8.83 -4.72 -7.96
CA ASP A 125 -8.91 -4.70 -6.50
C ASP A 125 -9.07 -6.15 -6.04
N SER A 126 -8.06 -6.66 -5.33
CA SER A 126 -8.12 -7.98 -4.70
C SER A 126 -8.04 -7.80 -3.20
N GLU A 127 -9.16 -8.02 -2.52
CA GLU A 127 -9.30 -7.80 -1.09
C GLU A 127 -10.44 -8.64 -0.51
N VAL A 128 -10.45 -8.82 0.82
CA VAL A 128 -11.57 -9.39 1.56
C VAL A 128 -12.27 -8.27 2.33
N THR A 129 -13.46 -7.90 1.88
CA THR A 129 -14.26 -6.81 2.49
C THR A 129 -15.17 -7.26 3.64
N LYS A 130 -15.16 -8.55 3.98
CA LYS A 130 -15.88 -9.07 5.14
C LYS A 130 -15.41 -8.36 6.40
N GLU A 131 -16.30 -8.13 7.37
CA GLU A 131 -15.93 -7.56 8.66
C GLU A 131 -14.95 -8.47 9.44
N ILE A 132 -14.13 -7.84 10.27
CA ILE A 132 -13.19 -8.52 11.17
C ILE A 132 -14.01 -9.00 12.39
N SER A 133 -14.05 -10.31 12.62
CA SER A 133 -14.58 -10.91 13.85
C SER A 133 -13.47 -11.15 14.88
N ASP A 134 -13.87 -11.38 16.14
CA ASP A 134 -12.96 -11.63 17.25
C ASP A 134 -12.03 -12.85 17.04
N GLU A 135 -12.43 -13.78 16.17
CA GLU A 135 -11.64 -14.96 15.77
C GLU A 135 -10.30 -14.60 15.09
N TYR A 136 -10.13 -13.35 14.64
CA TYR A 136 -8.90 -12.87 14.01
C TYR A 136 -7.91 -12.21 14.98
N ILE A 137 -8.30 -12.01 16.25
CA ILE A 137 -7.57 -11.20 17.23
C ILE A 137 -7.08 -12.07 18.43
N SER A 138 -7.41 -13.37 18.44
CA SER A 138 -7.03 -14.31 19.51
C SER A 138 -5.66 -14.94 19.33
#